data_AF-A0A7X4W2Q3-F1
#
_entry.id   AF-A0A7X4W2Q3-F1
#
_cell.length_a   1.000
_cell.length_b   1.000
_cell.length_c   1.000
_cell.angle_alpha   90.00
_cell.angle_beta   90.00
_cell.angle_gamma   90.00
#
_symmetry.space_group_name_H-M   'P 1'
#
loop_
_entity.id
_entity.type
_entity.pdbx_description
1 polymer ?
#
loop_
_entity_poly.entity_id
_entity_poly.type
_entity_poly.pdbx_seq_one_letter_code
_entity_poly.pdbx_strand_id
1 'polypeptide(L)'
;MLSVARKLIPAWVWAALLGLLALCGLGWWGVTTWEARVEERQSLAQQVETLEANRERWQAHTLSVMAQLGEARERARKAEAALVELQAALAERDADYREIRGRIRQAPAEDDGPVAPVLRQALEALP
;
A
#
# COMPACT_ATOMS: atom_id res chain seq x y z
N MET A 1 -14.21 77.07 -1.38
CA MET A 1 -15.32 76.71 -2.30
C MET A 1 -16.34 75.73 -1.71
N LEU A 2 -16.12 75.13 -0.53
CA LEU A 2 -17.12 74.29 0.15
C LEU A 2 -18.19 75.07 0.94
N SER A 3 -17.98 76.36 1.20
CA SER A 3 -18.90 77.18 2.03
C SER A 3 -20.10 77.75 1.27
N VAL A 4 -20.01 77.90 -0.06
CA VAL A 4 -21.11 78.46 -0.89
C VAL A 4 -22.16 77.39 -1.23
N ALA A 5 -21.73 76.15 -1.48
CA ALA A 5 -22.63 75.03 -1.80
C ALA A 5 -23.58 74.65 -0.64
N ARG A 6 -23.19 74.93 0.62
CA ARG A 6 -23.97 74.60 1.82
C ARG A 6 -25.18 75.52 2.03
N LYS A 7 -25.26 76.66 1.33
CA LYS A 7 -26.38 77.62 1.45
C LYS A 7 -27.52 77.40 0.45
N LEU A 8 -27.33 76.61 -0.62
CA LEU A 8 -28.35 76.38 -1.66
C LEU A 8 -29.05 75.01 -1.57
N ILE A 9 -28.47 74.05 -0.87
CA ILE A 9 -29.02 72.69 -0.78
C ILE A 9 -29.59 72.48 0.63
N PRO A 10 -30.91 72.26 0.77
CA PRO A 10 -31.52 72.08 2.08
C PRO A 10 -30.98 70.83 2.79
N ALA A 11 -30.87 70.90 4.12
CA ALA A 11 -30.17 69.89 4.93
C ALA A 11 -30.70 68.45 4.76
N TRP A 12 -31.98 68.29 4.40
CA TRP A 12 -32.58 66.98 4.14
C TRP A 12 -31.99 66.28 2.91
N VAL A 13 -31.55 67.03 1.89
CA VAL A 13 -30.92 66.46 0.68
C VAL A 13 -29.54 65.89 1.03
N TRP A 14 -28.79 66.59 1.89
CA TRP A 14 -27.53 66.07 2.41
C TRP A 14 -27.73 64.83 3.29
N ALA A 15 -28.77 64.82 4.12
CA ALA A 15 -29.13 63.64 4.90
C ALA A 15 -29.51 62.44 4.01
N ALA A 16 -30.28 62.68 2.95
CA ALA A 16 -30.67 61.64 1.99
C ALA A 16 -29.45 61.08 1.23
N LEU A 17 -28.53 61.94 0.77
CA LEU A 17 -27.30 61.50 0.10
C LEU A 17 -26.38 60.69 1.02
N LEU A 18 -26.22 61.12 2.28
CA LEU A 18 -25.45 60.37 3.27
C LEU A 18 -26.11 59.03 3.60
N GLY A 19 -27.43 59.00 3.71
CA GLY A 19 -28.18 57.75 3.89
C GLY A 19 -28.00 56.78 2.73
N LEU A 20 -28.04 57.28 1.48
CA LEU A 20 -27.81 56.48 0.29
C LEU A 20 -26.37 55.93 0.24
N LEU A 21 -25.38 56.78 0.54
CA LEU A 21 -23.98 56.38 0.63
C LEU A 21 -23.76 55.32 1.72
N ALA A 22 -24.39 55.47 2.88
CA ALA A 22 -24.32 54.49 3.96
C ALA A 22 -24.95 53.14 3.55
N LEU A 23 -26.10 53.17 2.87
CA LEU A 23 -26.75 51.96 2.33
C LEU A 23 -25.88 51.26 1.28
N CYS A 24 -25.28 52.01 0.36
CA CYS A 24 -24.36 51.47 -0.64
C CYS A 24 -23.10 50.87 0.03
N GLY A 25 -22.54 51.55 1.04
CA GLY A 25 -21.38 51.05 1.78
C GLY A 25 -21.67 49.77 2.55
N LEU A 26 -22.83 49.70 3.23
CA LEU A 26 -23.28 48.49 3.93
C LEU A 26 -23.58 47.34 2.97
N GLY A 27 -24.19 47.62 1.81
CA GLY A 27 -24.42 46.63 0.76
C GLY A 27 -23.11 46.07 0.22
N TRP A 28 -22.16 46.95 -0.11
CA TRP A 28 -20.82 46.54 -0.58
C TRP A 28 -20.06 45.72 0.46
N TRP A 29 -20.10 46.12 1.73
CA TRP A 29 -19.46 45.36 2.80
C TRP A 29 -20.14 44.00 3.03
N GLY A 30 -21.46 43.93 2.92
CA GLY A 30 -22.22 42.67 2.98
C GLY A 30 -21.84 41.70 1.85
N VAL A 31 -21.70 42.20 0.62
CA VAL A 31 -21.31 41.38 -0.54
C VAL A 31 -19.89 40.83 -0.38
N THR A 32 -18.92 41.67 -0.03
CA THR A 32 -17.51 41.22 0.10
C THR A 32 -17.31 40.23 1.25
N THR A 33 -18.02 40.42 2.37
CA THR A 33 -17.96 39.46 3.49
C THR A 33 -18.73 38.17 3.20
N TRP A 34 -19.77 38.21 2.36
CA TRP A 34 -20.47 37.02 1.88
C TRP A 34 -19.59 36.20 0.95
N GLU A 35 -18.96 36.84 -0.03
CA GLU A 35 -18.02 36.20 -0.96
C GLU A 35 -16.87 35.51 -0.23
N ALA A 36 -16.25 36.20 0.74
CA ALA A 36 -15.19 35.63 1.57
C ALA A 36 -15.65 34.37 2.34
N ARG A 37 -16.88 34.37 2.89
CA ARG A 37 -17.44 33.20 3.59
C ARG A 37 -17.77 32.05 2.65
N VAL A 38 -18.20 32.35 1.42
CA VAL A 38 -18.48 31.32 0.42
C VAL A 38 -17.18 30.67 -0.03
N GLU A 39 -16.14 31.47 -0.29
CA GLU A 39 -14.80 30.98 -0.65
C GLU A 39 -14.20 30.11 0.46
N GLU A 40 -14.30 30.55 1.72
CA GLU A 40 -13.85 29.77 2.88
C GLU A 40 -14.56 28.41 2.94
N ARG A 41 -15.89 28.38 2.80
CA ARG A 41 -16.66 27.13 2.78
C ARG A 41 -16.29 26.20 1.63
N GLN A 42 -16.05 26.75 0.45
CA GLN A 42 -15.61 25.96 -0.70
C GLN A 42 -14.21 25.38 -0.47
N SER A 43 -13.29 26.17 0.09
CA SER A 43 -11.94 25.70 0.42
C SER A 43 -11.96 24.59 1.48
N LEU A 44 -12.83 24.69 2.48
CA LEU A 44 -13.01 23.66 3.50
C LEU A 44 -13.64 22.40 2.91
N ALA A 45 -14.64 22.54 2.03
CA ALA A 45 -15.25 21.40 1.35
C ALA A 45 -14.22 20.65 0.50
N GLN A 46 -13.38 21.37 -0.26
CA GLN A 46 -12.28 20.76 -1.01
C GLN A 46 -11.27 20.07 -0.09
N GLN A 47 -10.90 20.69 1.03
CA GLN A 47 -10.00 20.05 2.00
C GLN A 47 -10.60 18.76 2.55
N VAL A 48 -11.88 18.75 2.92
CA VAL A 48 -12.57 17.54 3.39
C VAL A 48 -12.56 16.47 2.31
N GLU A 49 -12.90 16.80 1.06
CA GLU A 49 -12.89 15.87 -0.06
C GLU A 49 -11.50 15.26 -0.27
N THR A 50 -10.44 16.07 -0.21
CA THR A 50 -9.06 15.56 -0.31
C THR A 50 -8.68 14.64 0.85
N LEU A 51 -9.12 14.95 2.08
CA LEU A 51 -8.87 14.12 3.25
C LEU A 51 -9.63 12.80 3.17
N GLU A 52 -10.87 12.82 2.68
CA GLU A 52 -11.67 11.61 2.42
C GLU A 52 -11.01 10.75 1.34
N ALA A 53 -10.64 11.32 0.20
CA ALA A 53 -9.92 10.60 -0.85
C ALA A 53 -8.57 10.04 -0.36
N ASN A 54 -7.86 10.76 0.50
CA ASN A 54 -6.63 10.25 1.13
C ASN A 54 -6.92 9.07 2.05
N ARG A 55 -7.95 9.17 2.89
CA ARG A 55 -8.37 8.11 3.79
C ARG A 55 -8.76 6.86 3.02
N GLU A 56 -9.55 6.99 1.96
CA GLU A 56 -9.96 5.88 1.10
C GLU A 56 -8.75 5.20 0.45
N ARG A 57 -7.79 5.99 -0.08
CA ARG A 57 -6.54 5.45 -0.63
C ARG A 57 -5.74 4.67 0.41
N TRP A 58 -5.62 5.20 1.63
CA TRP A 58 -4.93 4.50 2.72
C TRP A 58 -5.66 3.21 3.11
N GLN A 59 -6.98 3.23 3.23
CA GLN A 59 -7.77 2.04 3.53
C GLN A 59 -7.62 0.97 2.45
N ALA A 60 -7.73 1.34 1.17
CA ALA A 60 -7.52 0.43 0.05
C ALA A 60 -6.10 -0.14 0.04
N HIS A 61 -5.09 0.70 0.30
CA HIS A 61 -3.70 0.27 0.38
C HIS A 61 -3.48 -0.73 1.52
N THR A 62 -4.00 -0.45 2.72
CA THR A 62 -3.89 -1.35 3.88
C THR A 62 -4.55 -2.71 3.60
N LEU A 63 -5.75 -2.72 3.01
CA LEU A 63 -6.43 -3.96 2.64
C LEU A 63 -5.62 -4.78 1.63
N SER A 64 -5.05 -4.12 0.61
CA SER A 64 -4.18 -4.76 -0.38
C SER A 64 -2.93 -5.36 0.26
N VAL A 65 -2.25 -4.62 1.14
CA VAL A 65 -1.07 -5.11 1.86
C VAL A 65 -1.40 -6.28 2.78
N MET A 66 -2.55 -6.25 3.47
CA MET A 66 -2.98 -7.37 4.31
C MET A 66 -3.27 -8.63 3.49
N ALA A 67 -3.89 -8.49 2.31
CA ALA A 67 -4.12 -9.60 1.39
C ALA A 67 -2.79 -10.19 0.89
N GLN A 68 -1.86 -9.35 0.43
CA GLN A 68 -0.53 -9.77 -0.02
C GLN A 68 0.26 -10.49 1.09
N LEU A 69 0.17 -10.00 2.33
CA LEU A 69 0.81 -10.64 3.48
C LEU A 69 0.20 -12.02 3.77
N GLY A 70 -1.12 -12.16 3.64
CA GLY A 70 -1.81 -13.44 3.75
C GLY A 70 -1.32 -14.44 2.72
N GLU A 71 -1.28 -14.04 1.44
CA GLU A 71 -0.77 -14.88 0.36
C GLU A 71 0.70 -15.25 0.54
N ALA A 72 1.54 -14.31 0.98
CA ALA A 72 2.96 -14.57 1.23
C ALA A 72 3.16 -15.60 2.34
N ARG A 73 2.36 -15.52 3.42
CA ARG A 73 2.39 -16.51 4.51
C ARG A 73 1.94 -17.89 4.05
N GLU A 74 0.89 -17.97 3.24
CA GLU A 74 0.44 -19.25 2.68
C GLU A 74 1.47 -19.85 1.71
N ARG A 75 2.12 -19.03 0.87
CA ARG A 75 3.24 -19.47 0.03
C ARG A 75 4.40 -19.98 0.86
N ALA A 76 4.76 -19.30 1.95
CA ALA A 76 5.82 -19.72 2.86
C ALA A 76 5.50 -21.08 3.51
N ARG A 77 4.29 -21.25 4.04
CA ARG A 77 3.85 -22.53 4.63
C ARG A 77 3.91 -23.69 3.64
N LYS A 78 3.47 -23.47 2.40
CA LYS A 78 3.54 -24.48 1.34
C LYS A 78 4.98 -24.82 0.98
N ALA A 79 5.86 -23.82 0.91
CA ALA A 79 7.27 -24.04 0.65
C ALA A 79 7.97 -24.80 1.79
N GLU A 80 7.66 -24.47 3.04
CA GLU A 80 8.16 -25.20 4.22
C GLU A 80 7.70 -26.67 4.20
N ALA A 81 6.42 -26.93 3.92
CA ALA A 81 5.90 -28.29 3.79
C ALA A 81 6.59 -29.07 2.66
N ALA A 82 6.77 -28.45 1.49
CA ALA A 82 7.48 -29.06 0.37
C ALA A 82 8.96 -29.35 0.68
N LEU A 83 9.63 -28.49 1.46
CA LEU A 83 11.00 -28.73 1.92
C LEU A 83 11.08 -29.93 2.87
N VAL A 84 10.14 -30.05 3.81
CA VAL A 84 10.08 -31.21 4.71
C VAL A 84 9.83 -32.50 3.92
N GLU A 85 8.91 -32.49 2.96
CA GLU A 85 8.64 -33.63 2.09
C GLU A 85 9.87 -34.02 1.26
N LEU A 86 10.55 -33.04 0.66
CA LEU A 86 11.78 -33.28 -0.10
C LEU A 86 12.90 -33.87 0.79
N GLN A 87 13.07 -33.35 2.00
CA GLN A 87 14.05 -33.87 2.95
C GLN A 87 13.74 -35.31 3.38
N ALA A 88 12.47 -35.64 3.61
CA ALA A 88 12.05 -37.00 3.91
C ALA A 88 12.34 -37.94 2.74
N ALA A 89 12.00 -37.54 1.51
CA ALA A 89 12.27 -38.33 0.31
C ALA A 89 13.78 -38.54 0.06
N LEU A 90 14.60 -37.52 0.32
CA LEU A 90 16.06 -37.64 0.22
C LEU A 90 16.60 -38.60 1.29
N ALA A 91 16.14 -38.50 2.53
CA ALA A 91 16.56 -39.38 3.62
C ALA A 91 16.19 -40.85 3.35
N GLU A 92 15.02 -41.10 2.76
CA GLU A 92 14.59 -42.44 2.32
C GLU A 92 15.51 -42.99 1.23
N ARG A 93 15.79 -42.19 0.18
CA ARG A 93 16.72 -42.60 -0.88
C ARG A 93 18.14 -42.84 -0.39
N ASP A 94 18.61 -42.05 0.56
CA ASP A 94 19.93 -42.24 1.19
C ASP A 94 19.97 -43.50 2.07
N ALA A 95 18.85 -43.87 2.70
CA ALA A 95 18.74 -45.13 3.42
C ALA A 95 18.77 -46.32 2.45
N ASP A 96 17.97 -46.28 1.39
CA ASP A 96 17.93 -47.31 0.35
C ASP A 96 19.32 -47.49 -0.29
N TYR A 97 19.99 -46.39 -0.62
CA TYR A 97 21.32 -46.44 -1.22
C TYR A 97 22.35 -47.05 -0.27
N ARG A 98 22.32 -46.71 1.02
CA ARG A 98 23.20 -47.32 2.03
C ARG A 98 22.92 -48.80 2.19
N GLU A 99 21.66 -49.21 2.17
CA GLU A 99 21.28 -50.62 2.25
C GLU A 99 21.81 -51.41 1.04
N ILE A 100 21.57 -50.91 -0.18
CA ILE A 100 22.06 -51.51 -1.42
C ILE A 100 23.58 -51.61 -1.40
N ARG A 101 24.29 -50.54 -1.02
CA ARG A 101 25.76 -50.54 -0.88
C ARG A 101 26.23 -51.57 0.13
N GLY A 102 25.50 -51.74 1.25
CA GLY A 102 25.75 -52.77 2.24
C GLY A 102 25.62 -54.19 1.68
N ARG A 103 24.52 -54.47 0.95
CA ARG A 103 24.31 -55.78 0.29
C ARG A 103 25.39 -56.08 -0.75
N ILE A 104 25.77 -55.09 -1.57
CA ILE A 104 26.84 -55.24 -2.58
C ILE A 104 28.19 -55.55 -1.90
N ARG A 105 28.52 -54.88 -0.79
CA ARG A 105 29.75 -55.14 -0.05
C ARG A 105 29.79 -56.54 0.59
N GLN A 106 28.64 -57.02 1.06
CA GLN A 106 28.53 -58.34 1.70
C GLN A 106 28.43 -59.50 0.69
N ALA A 107 28.11 -59.23 -0.58
CA ALA A 107 28.02 -60.25 -1.61
C ALA A 107 29.40 -60.86 -1.90
N PRO A 108 29.53 -62.20 -1.92
CA PRO A 108 30.79 -62.88 -2.20
C PRO A 108 31.29 -62.55 -3.62
N ALA A 109 32.61 -62.48 -3.79
CA ALA A 109 33.24 -62.15 -5.06
C ALA A 109 33.04 -63.23 -6.15
N GLU A 110 32.58 -64.41 -5.76
CA GLU A 110 32.26 -65.54 -6.65
C GLU A 110 30.96 -65.32 -7.44
N ASP A 111 30.06 -64.47 -6.93
CA ASP A 111 28.81 -64.06 -7.59
C ASP A 111 28.97 -62.82 -8.49
N ASP A 112 30.18 -62.22 -8.54
CA ASP A 112 30.47 -61.09 -9.40
C ASP A 112 30.63 -61.55 -10.87
N GLY A 113 29.67 -61.19 -11.73
CA GLY A 113 29.84 -61.32 -13.18
C GLY A 113 31.03 -60.49 -13.69
N PRO A 114 31.51 -60.69 -14.94
CA PRO A 114 32.77 -60.12 -15.44
C PRO A 114 32.90 -58.58 -15.39
N VAL A 115 31.80 -57.84 -15.24
CA VAL A 115 31.77 -56.36 -15.13
C VAL A 115 31.51 -55.86 -13.69
N ALA A 116 31.06 -56.74 -12.80
CA ALA A 116 30.69 -56.41 -11.42
C ALA A 116 31.84 -55.87 -10.55
N PRO A 117 33.12 -56.33 -10.69
CA PRO A 117 34.22 -55.79 -9.88
C PRO A 117 34.50 -54.30 -10.12
N VAL A 118 34.36 -53.84 -11.36
CA VAL A 118 34.57 -52.43 -11.73
C VAL A 118 33.42 -51.57 -11.20
N LEU A 119 32.19 -52.07 -11.25
CA LEU A 119 31.02 -51.40 -10.68
C LEU A 119 31.08 -51.35 -9.15
N ARG A 120 31.57 -52.42 -8.50
CA ARG A 120 31.79 -52.47 -7.05
C ARG A 120 32.83 -51.41 -6.62
N GLN A 121 33.98 -51.33 -7.31
CA GLN A 121 34.97 -50.28 -7.05
C GLN A 121 34.41 -48.86 -7.24
N ALA A 122 33.64 -48.62 -8.30
CA ALA A 122 33.03 -47.32 -8.54
C ALA A 122 32.03 -46.92 -7.44
N LEU A 123 31.21 -47.86 -6.95
CA LEU A 123 30.26 -47.63 -5.86
C LEU A 123 30.93 -47.49 -4.49
N GLU A 124 32.06 -48.15 -4.28
CA GLU A 124 32.85 -48.01 -3.05
C GLU A 124 33.66 -46.72 -3.00
N ALA A 125 34.09 -46.19 -4.15
CA ALA A 125 34.83 -44.93 -4.28
C ALA A 125 33.96 -43.66 -4.18
N LEU A 126 32.63 -43.79 -4.20
CA LEU A 126 31.72 -42.66 -3.97
C LEU A 126 31.79 -42.23 -2.48
N PRO A 127 31.94 -40.90 -2.22
CA PRO A 127 32.01 -40.35 -0.85
C PRO A 127 30.75 -40.63 -0.03
#